data_AF-A0A059AWL5-F1
#
_entry.id   AF-A0A059AWL5-F1
#
_cell.length_a   1.000
_cell.length_b   1.000
_cell.length_c   1.000
_cell.angle_alpha   90.00
_cell.angle_beta   90.00
_cell.angle_gamma   90.00
#
_symmetry.space_group_name_H-M   'P 1'
#
loop_
_entity.id
_entity.type
_entity.pdbx_description
1 polymer ?
#
loop_
_entity_poly.entity_id
_entity_poly.type
_entity_poly.pdbx_seq_one_letter_code
_entity_poly.pdbx_strand_id
1 'polypeptide(L)'
;MQMANYIWKLAQSVKVRQRVIATAVTYMRRVYTRKSMSEYDPRLVAPACLYLAAKAEESTVQAKALAFYIRKIYSDEKYRYEVKDILEMEMKILEALNYYLVVFHPYRSLTQGLVNDTYKMDLILVHPPHLIALACIYIASVYKDKDTTSWFEELRVDMNVVKNIAVEILDFYENRTSISEERVHAALNKLAMKP
;
A
#
# COMPACT_ATOMS: atom_id res chain seq x y z
N MET A 1 7.68 1.12 1.71
CA MET A 1 7.38 2.11 2.77
C MET A 1 6.95 3.50 2.24
N GLN A 2 7.81 4.27 1.55
CA GLN A 2 7.50 5.69 1.25
C GLN A 2 6.41 5.92 0.19
N MET A 3 6.32 5.04 -0.81
CA MET A 3 5.25 5.10 -1.81
C MET A 3 3.85 4.89 -1.18
N ALA A 4 3.77 4.04 -0.15
CA ALA A 4 2.54 3.86 0.62
C ALA A 4 2.16 5.13 1.40
N ASN A 5 3.14 5.86 1.94
CA ASN A 5 2.90 7.15 2.60
C ASN A 5 2.38 8.20 1.60
N TYR A 6 2.87 8.19 0.37
CA TYR A 6 2.38 9.10 -0.68
C TYR A 6 0.91 8.82 -1.05
N ILE A 7 0.56 7.56 -1.30
CA ILE A 7 -0.84 7.14 -1.49
C ILE A 7 -1.69 7.56 -0.29
N TRP A 8 -1.20 7.36 0.93
CA TRP A 8 -1.93 7.71 2.14
C TRP A 8 -2.20 9.22 2.25
N LYS A 9 -1.20 10.08 1.98
CA LYS A 9 -1.37 11.55 1.96
C LYS A 9 -2.41 12.01 0.93
N LEU A 10 -2.36 11.45 -0.28
CA LEU A 10 -3.35 11.71 -1.33
C LEU A 10 -4.75 11.24 -0.88
N ALA A 11 -4.83 10.03 -0.34
CA ALA A 11 -6.07 9.42 0.11
C ALA A 11 -6.76 10.19 1.24
N GLN A 12 -6.00 10.76 2.18
CA GLN A 12 -6.54 11.65 3.21
C GLN A 12 -7.18 12.91 2.60
N SER A 13 -6.58 13.44 1.54
CA SER A 13 -7.08 14.64 0.86
C SER A 13 -8.40 14.37 0.13
N VAL A 14 -8.56 13.19 -0.48
CA VAL A 14 -9.80 12.77 -1.15
C VAL A 14 -10.80 12.03 -0.23
N LYS A 15 -10.49 11.89 1.06
CA LYS A 15 -11.34 11.28 2.10
C LYS A 15 -11.87 9.87 1.76
N VAL A 16 -10.99 9.00 1.24
CA VAL A 16 -11.35 7.61 0.96
C VAL A 16 -11.21 6.69 2.17
N ARG A 17 -11.93 5.57 2.16
CA ARG A 17 -11.87 4.54 3.21
C ARG A 17 -10.53 3.80 3.17
N GLN A 18 -10.07 3.32 4.33
CA GLN A 18 -8.80 2.58 4.46
C GLN A 18 -8.69 1.36 3.53
N ARG A 19 -9.79 0.69 3.24
CA ARG A 19 -9.82 -0.44 2.30
C ARG A 19 -9.34 -0.03 0.90
N VAL A 20 -9.80 1.12 0.40
CA VAL A 20 -9.35 1.67 -0.90
C VAL A 20 -7.86 1.97 -0.89
N ILE A 21 -7.35 2.53 0.22
CA ILE A 21 -5.92 2.82 0.40
C ILE A 21 -5.10 1.54 0.34
N ALA A 22 -5.55 0.49 1.04
CA ALA A 22 -4.90 -0.80 1.06
C ALA A 22 -4.87 -1.47 -0.33
N THR A 23 -5.97 -1.41 -1.08
CA THR A 23 -6.06 -1.90 -2.46
C THR A 23 -5.09 -1.12 -3.36
N ALA A 24 -5.06 0.21 -3.26
CA ALA A 24 -4.16 1.06 -4.03
C ALA A 24 -2.67 0.76 -3.75
N VAL A 25 -2.30 0.60 -2.48
CA VAL A 25 -0.93 0.21 -2.10
C VAL A 25 -0.59 -1.18 -2.65
N THR A 26 -1.53 -2.12 -2.62
CA THR A 26 -1.33 -3.47 -3.15
C THR A 26 -1.14 -3.45 -4.67
N TYR A 27 -1.93 -2.66 -5.42
CA TYR A 27 -1.75 -2.46 -6.85
C TYR A 27 -0.38 -1.89 -7.18
N MET A 28 0.02 -0.80 -6.51
CA MET A 28 1.31 -0.16 -6.75
C MET A 28 2.47 -1.14 -6.52
N ARG A 29 2.39 -1.95 -5.45
CA ARG A 29 3.36 -3.01 -5.19
C ARG A 29 3.40 -4.07 -6.29
N ARG A 30 2.24 -4.59 -6.71
CA ARG A 30 2.12 -5.58 -7.80
C ARG A 30 2.62 -5.05 -9.15
N VAL A 31 2.46 -3.75 -9.42
CA VAL A 31 2.98 -3.12 -10.63
C VAL A 31 4.51 -3.12 -10.60
N TYR A 32 5.11 -2.69 -9.48
CA TYR A 32 6.57 -2.59 -9.37
C TYR A 32 7.31 -3.91 -9.16
N THR A 33 6.62 -5.04 -8.99
CA THR A 33 7.25 -6.36 -9.13
C THR A 33 7.45 -6.76 -10.60
N ARG A 34 6.78 -6.07 -11.54
CA ARG A 34 6.80 -6.38 -12.98
C ARG A 34 7.37 -5.25 -13.84
N LYS A 35 7.25 -4.02 -13.38
CA LYS A 35 7.63 -2.80 -14.09
C LYS A 35 8.69 -2.03 -13.32
N SER A 36 9.57 -1.34 -14.04
CA SER A 36 10.59 -0.49 -13.42
C SER A 36 10.01 0.87 -12.99
N MET A 37 10.53 1.44 -11.90
CA MET A 37 10.23 2.82 -11.49
C MET A 37 10.71 3.89 -12.49
N SER A 38 11.62 3.53 -13.40
CA SER A 38 12.03 4.40 -14.51
C SER A 38 11.11 4.33 -15.73
N GLU A 39 10.32 3.26 -15.85
CA GLU A 39 9.31 3.10 -16.91
C GLU A 39 8.02 3.79 -16.47
N TYR A 40 7.54 3.49 -15.27
CA TYR A 40 6.33 4.08 -14.71
C TYR A 40 6.67 4.97 -13.51
N ASP A 41 6.52 6.29 -13.67
CA ASP A 41 6.85 7.26 -12.60
C ASP A 41 5.97 7.02 -11.35
N PRO A 42 6.56 6.74 -10.18
CA PRO A 42 5.83 6.56 -8.92
C PRO A 42 4.89 7.71 -8.55
N ARG A 43 5.18 8.94 -9.00
CA ARG A 43 4.36 10.13 -8.75
C ARG A 43 3.02 10.08 -9.48
N LEU A 44 2.99 9.45 -10.67
CA LEU A 44 1.77 9.27 -11.46
C LEU A 44 1.10 7.91 -11.17
N VAL A 45 1.88 6.86 -10.90
CA VAL A 45 1.34 5.54 -10.56
C VAL A 45 0.53 5.57 -9.27
N ALA A 46 1.01 6.24 -8.22
CA ALA A 46 0.29 6.30 -6.95
C ALA A 46 -1.15 6.86 -7.05
N PRO A 47 -1.40 8.04 -7.65
CA PRO A 47 -2.76 8.54 -7.83
C PRO A 47 -3.58 7.70 -8.81
N ALA A 48 -2.97 7.15 -9.87
CA ALA A 48 -3.68 6.26 -10.80
C ALA A 48 -4.10 4.93 -10.13
N CYS A 49 -3.24 4.33 -9.29
CA CYS A 49 -3.60 3.18 -8.46
C CYS A 49 -4.72 3.53 -7.48
N LEU A 50 -4.71 4.72 -6.88
CA LEU A 50 -5.77 5.17 -5.98
C LEU A 50 -7.10 5.36 -6.71
N TYR A 51 -7.08 5.92 -7.92
CA TYR A 51 -8.24 6.06 -8.78
C TYR A 51 -8.84 4.72 -9.17
N LEU A 52 -8.00 3.80 -9.66
CA LEU A 52 -8.41 2.45 -10.06
C LEU A 52 -8.96 1.65 -8.87
N ALA A 53 -8.27 1.70 -7.72
CA ALA A 53 -8.70 1.04 -6.49
C ALA A 53 -10.04 1.58 -5.99
N ALA A 54 -10.28 2.89 -6.10
CA ALA A 54 -11.57 3.47 -5.73
C ALA A 54 -12.69 2.87 -6.59
N LYS A 55 -12.50 2.74 -7.90
CA LYS A 55 -13.48 2.09 -8.78
C LYS A 55 -13.69 0.61 -8.44
N ALA A 56 -12.62 -0.14 -8.21
CA ALA A 56 -12.70 -1.57 -7.88
C ALA A 56 -13.38 -1.84 -6.53
N GLU A 57 -13.25 -0.93 -5.57
CA GLU A 57 -13.85 -1.03 -4.23
C GLU A 57 -15.18 -0.23 -4.11
N GLU A 58 -15.80 0.13 -5.24
CA GLU A 58 -17.09 0.82 -5.31
C GLU A 58 -17.14 2.15 -4.52
N SER A 59 -16.03 2.89 -4.57
CA SER A 59 -15.87 4.20 -3.96
C SER A 59 -15.75 5.29 -5.03
N THR A 60 -16.36 6.44 -4.79
CA THR A 60 -16.33 7.56 -5.73
C THR A 60 -15.08 8.42 -5.52
N VAL A 61 -14.15 8.41 -6.48
CA VAL A 61 -13.02 9.37 -6.54
C VAL A 61 -13.01 10.01 -7.92
N GLN A 62 -13.05 11.35 -7.96
CA GLN A 62 -12.97 12.08 -9.21
C GLN A 62 -11.51 12.29 -9.62
N ALA A 63 -11.16 11.93 -10.86
CA ALA A 63 -9.80 12.14 -11.39
C ALA A 63 -9.38 13.62 -11.35
N LYS A 64 -10.32 14.56 -11.54
CA LYS A 64 -10.08 16.00 -11.42
C LYS A 64 -9.61 16.40 -10.00
N ALA A 65 -10.16 15.78 -8.96
CA ALA A 65 -9.73 16.01 -7.58
C ALA A 65 -8.31 15.49 -7.35
N LEU A 66 -7.97 14.31 -7.89
CA LEU A 66 -6.62 13.77 -7.80
C LEU A 66 -5.60 14.66 -8.51
N ALA A 67 -5.86 15.08 -9.75
CA ALA A 67 -5.00 16.02 -10.48
C ALA A 67 -4.77 17.32 -9.69
N PHE A 68 -5.81 17.85 -9.06
CA PHE A 68 -5.70 19.03 -8.19
C PHE A 68 -4.79 18.80 -6.98
N TYR A 69 -4.95 17.69 -6.26
CA TYR A 69 -4.14 17.40 -5.07
C TYR A 69 -2.70 17.05 -5.41
N ILE A 70 -2.43 16.39 -6.53
CA ILE A 70 -1.06 16.14 -6.99
C ILE A 70 -0.33 17.47 -7.23
N ARG A 71 -0.97 18.42 -7.91
CA ARG A 71 -0.41 19.76 -8.13
C ARG A 71 -0.20 20.55 -6.83
N LYS A 72 -1.00 20.27 -5.80
CA LYS A 72 -0.81 20.87 -4.48
C LYS A 72 0.40 20.28 -3.74
N ILE A 73 0.69 18.99 -3.95
CA ILE A 73 1.82 18.31 -3.30
C ILE A 73 3.14 18.61 -4.03
N TYR A 74 3.13 18.68 -5.36
CA TYR A 74 4.31 19.00 -6.16
C TYR A 74 4.17 20.39 -6.78
N SER A 75 4.96 21.34 -6.28
CA SER A 75 5.03 22.71 -6.79
C SER A 75 5.79 22.83 -8.12
N ASP A 76 6.57 21.82 -8.48
CA ASP A 76 7.39 21.79 -9.69
C ASP A 76 6.51 21.57 -10.94
N GLU A 77 6.64 22.47 -11.91
CA GLU A 77 5.96 22.46 -13.21
C GLU A 77 6.13 21.10 -13.93
N LYS A 78 7.26 20.42 -13.75
CA LYS A 78 7.58 19.14 -14.41
C LYS A 78 6.61 18.01 -14.05
N TYR A 79 5.97 18.06 -12.88
CA TYR A 79 5.11 16.98 -12.38
C TYR A 79 3.62 17.40 -12.36
N ARG A 80 3.24 18.33 -13.24
CA ARG A 80 1.86 18.73 -13.46
C ARG A 80 1.14 17.72 -14.35
N TYR A 81 0.64 16.66 -13.73
CA TYR A 81 -0.21 15.69 -14.41
C TYR A 81 -1.64 16.19 -14.54
N GLU A 82 -2.20 16.03 -15.74
CA GLU A 82 -3.59 16.27 -16.07
C GLU A 82 -4.43 15.00 -15.88
N VAL A 83 -5.75 15.16 -15.99
CA VAL A 83 -6.69 14.03 -15.91
C VAL A 83 -6.38 12.98 -16.98
N LYS A 84 -5.98 13.40 -18.19
CA LYS A 84 -5.63 12.49 -19.28
C LYS A 84 -4.47 11.55 -18.90
N ASP A 85 -3.46 12.06 -18.19
CA ASP A 85 -2.28 11.28 -17.81
C ASP A 85 -2.64 10.22 -16.75
N ILE A 86 -3.55 10.56 -15.83
CA ILE A 86 -4.09 9.62 -14.84
C ILE A 86 -4.86 8.50 -15.53
N LEU A 87 -5.70 8.83 -16.51
CA LEU A 87 -6.49 7.85 -17.27
C LEU A 87 -5.61 6.96 -18.16
N GLU A 88 -4.57 7.51 -18.78
CA GLU A 88 -3.61 6.71 -19.56
C GLU A 88 -2.82 5.76 -18.65
N MET A 89 -2.34 6.26 -17.50
CA MET A 89 -1.61 5.43 -16.54
C MET A 89 -2.50 4.33 -15.94
N GLU A 90 -3.79 4.62 -15.72
CA GLU A 90 -4.75 3.61 -15.30
C GLU A 90 -4.81 2.42 -16.27
N MET A 91 -4.87 2.67 -17.58
CA MET A 91 -4.87 1.61 -18.58
C MET A 91 -3.58 0.77 -18.51
N LYS A 92 -2.43 1.44 -18.37
CA LYS A 92 -1.12 0.76 -18.21
C LYS A 92 -1.04 -0.08 -16.93
N ILE A 93 -1.66 0.36 -15.84
CA ILE A 93 -1.73 -0.37 -14.57
C ILE A 93 -2.63 -1.60 -14.72
N LEU A 94 -3.78 -1.48 -15.38
CA LEU A 94 -4.69 -2.60 -15.63
C LEU A 94 -3.98 -3.74 -16.36
N GLU A 95 -3.24 -3.41 -17.41
CA GLU A 95 -2.42 -4.35 -18.16
C GLU A 95 -1.32 -4.96 -17.28
N ALA A 96 -0.57 -4.14 -16.53
CA ALA A 96 0.50 -4.62 -15.65
C ALA A 96 -0.02 -5.60 -14.56
N LEU A 97 -1.25 -5.39 -14.08
CA LEU A 97 -1.92 -6.25 -13.11
C LEU A 97 -2.56 -7.50 -13.74
N ASN A 98 -2.53 -7.67 -15.06
CA ASN A 98 -3.31 -8.67 -15.80
C ASN A 98 -4.79 -8.67 -15.38
N TYR A 99 -5.36 -7.49 -15.12
CA TYR A 99 -6.76 -7.31 -14.70
C TYR A 99 -7.15 -8.03 -13.37
N TYR A 100 -6.18 -8.48 -12.56
CA TYR A 100 -6.45 -9.04 -11.23
C TYR A 100 -6.73 -7.95 -10.20
N LEU A 101 -7.95 -7.40 -10.23
CA LEU A 101 -8.35 -6.26 -9.41
C LEU A 101 -8.83 -6.62 -8.01
N VAL A 102 -9.35 -7.83 -7.79
CA VAL A 102 -9.85 -8.23 -6.47
C VAL A 102 -8.67 -8.44 -5.51
N VAL A 103 -8.69 -7.72 -4.38
CA VAL A 103 -7.70 -7.85 -3.30
C VAL A 103 -8.40 -8.26 -2.02
N PHE A 104 -7.89 -9.32 -1.38
CA PHE A 104 -8.33 -9.76 -0.07
C PHE A 104 -7.47 -9.10 1.00
N HIS A 105 -8.10 -8.54 2.04
CA HIS A 105 -7.42 -7.79 3.09
C HIS A 105 -7.56 -8.44 4.47
N PRO A 106 -6.60 -8.25 5.39
CA PRO A 106 -6.70 -8.77 6.76
C PRO A 106 -7.77 -8.03 7.61
N TYR A 107 -8.28 -6.89 7.13
CA TYR A 107 -9.18 -5.99 7.88
C TYR A 107 -10.55 -6.55 8.22
N ARG A 108 -11.01 -7.62 7.55
CA ARG A 108 -12.29 -8.25 7.95
C ARG A 108 -12.21 -8.83 9.36
N SER A 109 -11.01 -9.05 9.89
CA SER A 109 -10.81 -9.80 11.12
C SER A 109 -10.27 -8.97 12.30
N LEU A 110 -9.65 -7.78 12.11
CA LEU A 110 -8.87 -7.13 13.19
C LEU A 110 -8.81 -5.60 13.26
N THR A 111 -8.38 -5.15 14.46
CA THR A 111 -8.09 -3.78 14.88
C THR A 111 -7.21 -3.01 13.88
N GLN A 112 -7.64 -1.78 13.57
CA GLN A 112 -7.14 -1.00 12.44
C GLN A 112 -5.68 -0.53 12.53
N GLY A 113 -5.02 -0.55 13.70
CA GLY A 113 -3.67 0.02 13.86
C GLY A 113 -2.56 -0.80 13.20
N LEU A 114 -2.23 -1.95 13.79
CA LEU A 114 -1.11 -2.81 13.36
C LEU A 114 -1.29 -3.32 11.93
N VAL A 115 -2.52 -3.66 11.56
CA VAL A 115 -2.86 -4.14 10.21
C VAL A 115 -2.66 -3.05 9.14
N ASN A 116 -2.83 -1.77 9.48
CA ASN A 116 -2.53 -0.70 8.53
C ASN A 116 -1.01 -0.62 8.25
N ASP A 117 -0.20 -0.86 9.28
CA ASP A 117 1.25 -0.77 9.17
C ASP A 117 1.84 -1.93 8.34
N THR A 118 1.20 -3.11 8.30
CA THR A 118 1.65 -4.22 7.45
C THR A 118 1.65 -3.87 5.96
N TYR A 119 0.84 -2.88 5.51
CA TYR A 119 0.87 -2.40 4.11
C TYR A 119 2.11 -1.57 3.77
N LYS A 120 2.87 -1.11 4.78
CA LYS A 120 4.18 -0.47 4.59
C LYS A 120 5.27 -1.49 4.27
N MET A 121 5.00 -2.77 4.51
CA MET A 121 5.83 -3.95 4.23
C MET A 121 5.36 -4.72 2.99
N ASP A 122 6.06 -5.79 2.62
CA ASP A 122 5.75 -6.63 1.46
C ASP A 122 4.86 -7.84 1.79
N LEU A 123 4.43 -7.96 3.05
CA LEU A 123 3.63 -9.08 3.59
C LEU A 123 2.41 -9.42 2.73
N ILE A 124 1.69 -8.42 2.21
CA ILE A 124 0.49 -8.63 1.39
C ILE A 124 0.76 -9.34 0.05
N LEU A 125 2.02 -9.37 -0.40
CA LEU A 125 2.45 -10.08 -1.62
C LEU A 125 2.90 -11.51 -1.33
N VAL A 126 3.40 -11.77 -0.12
CA VAL A 126 4.07 -13.02 0.24
C VAL A 126 3.17 -13.95 1.04
N HIS A 127 2.27 -13.40 1.85
CA HIS A 127 1.44 -14.16 2.78
C HIS A 127 -0.06 -13.99 2.51
N PRO A 128 -0.85 -15.06 2.71
CA PRO A 128 -2.30 -14.96 2.74
C PRO A 128 -2.81 -13.97 3.80
N PRO A 129 -3.88 -13.19 3.53
CA PRO A 129 -4.37 -12.16 4.44
C PRO A 129 -4.78 -12.67 5.83
N HIS A 130 -5.25 -13.91 5.94
CA HIS A 130 -5.61 -14.50 7.22
C HIS A 130 -4.39 -14.76 8.12
N LEU A 131 -3.24 -15.15 7.55
CA LEU A 131 -2.01 -15.34 8.32
C LEU A 131 -1.45 -14.01 8.83
N ILE A 132 -1.53 -12.95 8.00
CA ILE A 132 -1.15 -11.59 8.43
C ILE A 132 -2.05 -11.14 9.59
N ALA A 133 -3.37 -11.39 9.50
CA ALA A 133 -4.29 -11.08 10.59
C ALA A 133 -3.94 -11.85 11.87
N LEU A 134 -3.66 -13.14 11.78
CA LEU A 134 -3.26 -13.98 12.92
C LEU A 134 -1.95 -13.51 13.55
N ALA A 135 -0.96 -13.11 12.74
CA ALA A 135 0.28 -12.53 13.25
C ALA A 135 0.02 -11.22 14.00
N CYS A 136 -0.88 -10.36 13.50
CA CYS A 136 -1.30 -9.16 14.21
C CYS A 136 -2.02 -9.46 15.54
N ILE A 137 -2.88 -10.50 15.59
CA ILE A 137 -3.51 -10.95 16.85
C ILE A 137 -2.44 -11.43 17.82
N TYR A 138 -1.51 -12.25 17.35
CA TYR A 138 -0.46 -12.84 18.15
C TYR A 138 0.43 -11.75 18.79
N ILE A 139 0.84 -10.75 18.02
CA ILE A 139 1.57 -9.59 18.56
C ILE A 139 0.72 -8.86 19.61
N ALA A 140 -0.55 -8.62 19.32
CA ALA A 140 -1.44 -7.91 20.23
C ALA A 140 -1.72 -8.70 21.52
N SER A 141 -1.83 -10.03 21.46
CA SER A 141 -2.07 -10.89 22.62
C SER A 141 -0.85 -10.93 23.53
N VAL A 142 0.35 -11.08 22.96
CA VAL A 142 1.62 -10.98 23.70
C VAL A 142 1.78 -9.59 24.33
N TYR A 143 1.52 -8.52 23.58
CA TYR A 143 1.62 -7.14 24.10
C TYR A 143 0.62 -6.84 25.24
N LYS A 144 -0.53 -7.52 25.26
CA LYS A 144 -1.58 -7.35 26.28
C LYS A 144 -1.52 -8.42 27.38
N ASP A 145 -0.51 -9.27 27.38
CA ASP A 145 -0.36 -10.38 28.31
C ASP A 145 -1.63 -11.26 28.37
N LYS A 146 -2.17 -11.58 27.19
CA LYS A 146 -3.37 -12.42 27.01
C LYS A 146 -2.98 -13.81 26.55
N ASP A 147 -3.30 -14.81 27.36
CA ASP A 147 -3.19 -16.20 26.93
C ASP A 147 -4.21 -16.49 25.84
N THR A 148 -3.70 -16.89 24.69
CA THR A 148 -4.47 -17.20 23.47
C THR A 148 -4.10 -18.58 22.91
N THR A 149 -3.33 -19.36 23.67
CA THR A 149 -2.78 -20.65 23.22
C THR A 149 -3.87 -21.61 22.76
N SER A 150 -4.90 -21.81 23.60
CA SER A 150 -6.03 -22.69 23.29
C SER A 150 -6.78 -22.25 22.03
N TRP A 151 -7.01 -20.95 21.87
CA TRP A 151 -7.67 -20.41 20.68
C TRP A 151 -6.86 -20.65 19.41
N PHE A 152 -5.54 -20.50 19.45
CA PHE A 152 -4.67 -20.79 18.29
C PHE A 152 -4.58 -22.29 17.97
N GLU A 153 -4.63 -23.16 18.98
CA GLU A 153 -4.66 -24.62 18.79
C GLU A 153 -5.92 -25.08 18.03
N GLU A 154 -7.08 -24.49 18.35
CA GLU A 154 -8.35 -24.79 17.68
C GLU A 154 -8.34 -24.42 16.18
N LEU A 155 -7.60 -23.37 15.80
CA LEU A 155 -7.54 -22.88 14.42
C LEU A 155 -6.75 -23.80 13.47
N ARG A 156 -5.97 -24.75 14.00
CA ARG A 156 -5.13 -25.67 13.22
C ARG A 156 -4.20 -24.96 12.23
N VAL A 157 -3.67 -23.80 12.63
CA VAL A 157 -2.72 -23.01 11.82
C VAL A 157 -1.30 -23.32 12.24
N ASP A 158 -0.36 -23.31 11.28
CA ASP A 158 1.06 -23.44 11.57
C ASP A 158 1.58 -22.19 12.31
N MET A 159 1.81 -22.36 13.61
CA MET A 159 2.31 -21.30 14.48
C MET A 159 3.73 -20.86 14.15
N ASN A 160 4.54 -21.67 13.47
CA ASN A 160 5.86 -21.23 13.02
C ASN A 160 5.72 -20.13 11.96
N VAL A 161 4.78 -20.30 11.03
CA VAL A 161 4.51 -19.27 10.00
C VAL A 161 3.97 -18.00 10.64
N VAL A 162 3.04 -18.10 11.58
CA VAL A 162 2.49 -16.94 12.30
C VAL A 162 3.58 -16.20 13.08
N LYS A 163 4.45 -16.92 13.78
CA LYS A 163 5.58 -16.33 14.52
C LYS A 163 6.58 -15.67 13.59
N ASN A 164 6.92 -16.28 12.44
CA ASN A 164 7.83 -15.68 11.46
C ASN A 164 7.29 -14.36 10.92
N ILE A 165 6.02 -14.31 10.54
CA ILE A 165 5.37 -13.06 10.09
C ILE A 165 5.37 -12.02 11.22
N ALA A 166 5.09 -12.45 12.46
CA ALA A 166 5.09 -11.56 13.61
C ALA A 166 6.48 -10.95 13.88
N VAL A 167 7.54 -11.76 13.80
CA VAL A 167 8.93 -11.29 13.92
C VAL A 167 9.24 -10.29 12.80
N GLU A 168 8.87 -10.57 11.54
CA GLU A 168 9.07 -9.62 10.44
C GLU A 168 8.39 -8.26 10.69
N ILE A 169 7.17 -8.28 11.27
CA ILE A 169 6.46 -7.05 11.66
C ILE A 169 7.20 -6.31 12.76
N LEU A 170 7.73 -7.02 13.78
CA LEU A 170 8.48 -6.40 14.87
C LEU A 170 9.82 -5.84 14.39
N ASP A 171 10.56 -6.58 13.56
CA ASP A 171 11.81 -6.15 12.94
C ASP A 171 11.60 -4.87 12.13
N PHE A 172 10.44 -4.70 11.48
CA PHE A 172 10.08 -3.47 10.79
C PHE A 172 9.97 -2.27 11.73
N TYR A 173 9.48 -2.46 12.97
CA TYR A 173 9.42 -1.38 13.96
C TYR A 173 10.79 -1.05 14.56
N GLU A 174 11.63 -2.05 14.81
CA GLU A 174 12.99 -1.84 15.32
C GLU A 174 13.90 -1.16 14.31
N ASN A 175 13.84 -1.58 13.05
CA ASN A 175 14.68 -1.06 11.97
C ASN A 175 14.08 0.18 11.27
N ARG A 176 13.12 0.86 11.91
CA ARG A 176 12.40 2.00 11.31
C ARG A 176 13.32 3.21 11.15
N THR A 177 14.12 3.21 10.09
CA THR A 177 14.88 4.38 9.68
C THR A 177 13.97 5.37 8.96
N SER A 178 13.79 6.54 9.56
CA SER A 178 13.12 7.67 8.93
C SER A 178 13.96 8.17 7.76
N ILE A 179 13.69 7.69 6.54
CA ILE A 179 14.22 8.33 5.33
C ILE A 179 13.51 9.68 5.18
N SER A 180 14.27 10.78 5.20
CA SER A 180 13.73 12.12 5.02
C SER A 180 13.09 12.28 3.64
N GLU A 181 12.05 13.12 3.55
CA GLU A 181 11.37 13.40 2.28
C GLU A 181 12.31 13.98 1.23
N GLU A 182 13.30 14.76 1.66
CA GLU A 182 14.36 15.32 0.82
C GLU A 182 15.18 14.24 0.12
N ARG A 183 15.59 13.19 0.85
CA ARG A 183 16.34 12.06 0.29
C ARG A 183 15.50 11.28 -0.71
N VAL A 184 14.21 11.11 -0.42
CA VAL A 184 13.26 10.46 -1.35
C VAL A 184 13.10 11.30 -2.61
N HIS A 185 12.90 12.61 -2.47
CA HIS A 185 12.74 13.50 -3.61
C HIS A 185 14.01 13.55 -4.47
N ALA A 186 15.18 13.62 -3.85
CA ALA A 186 16.46 13.54 -4.54
C ALA A 186 16.64 12.20 -5.28
N ALA A 187 16.24 11.07 -4.67
CA ALA A 187 16.27 9.77 -5.33
C ALA A 187 15.29 9.67 -6.50
N LEU A 188 14.06 10.18 -6.34
CA LEU A 188 13.07 10.21 -7.42
C LEU A 188 13.51 11.11 -8.58
N ASN A 189 14.21 12.21 -8.31
CA ASN A 189 14.75 13.09 -9.37
C ASN A 189 15.94 12.46 -10.12
N LYS A 190 16.62 11.47 -9.52
CA LYS A 190 17.65 10.66 -10.19
C LYS A 190 17.07 9.56 -11.08
N LEU A 191 15.78 9.26 -10.98
CA LEU A 191 15.13 8.35 -11.94
C LEU A 191 15.15 9.04 -13.31
N ALA A 192 16.12 8.65 -14.14
CA ALA A 192 16.11 9.01 -15.54
C ALA A 192 14.87 8.35 -16.16
N MET A 193 13.86 9.17 -16.47
CA MET A 193 12.73 8.69 -17.26
C MET A 193 13.28 8.30 -18.63
N LYS A 194 13.08 7.03 -19.00
CA LYS A 194 13.39 6.62 -20.37
C LYS A 194 12.46 7.44 -21.30
N PRO A 195 13.00 8.07 -22.36
CA PRO A 195 12.20 8.80 -23.32
C PRO A 195 11.19 7.90 -24.02
#